data_AF-A0A5C3KKF1-F1
#
_entry.id   AF-A0A5C3KKF1-F1
#
_cell.length_a   1.000
_cell.length_b   1.000
_cell.length_c   1.000
_cell.angle_alpha   90.00
_cell.angle_beta   90.00
_cell.angle_gamma   90.00
#
_symmetry.space_group_name_H-M   'P 1'
#
loop_
_entity.id
_entity.type
_entity.pdbx_description
1 polymer ?
#
loop_
_entity_poly.entity_id
_entity_poly.type
_entity_poly.pdbx_seq_one_letter_code
_entity_poly.pdbx_strand_id
1 'polypeptide(L)'
;MPDPIILVLTPDDPCNTTITNSETDEVLYTVFTERDNDVLCTRVNNDDNHEIANWKWGGNRPDSLTMTKSGITVPAKEWLTPSSVPFSDAVSFTVHFSDNQEGNYRWTGTSPGKQLELRGEEDKKHTIAFFKSISRPPLESAPGQATLTLTGEAQEIMDMVVISFLLLEKGRRTNAATMGGLTRPRAGVKAAGVGELARVFLEGIIKSGGHIV
;
A
#
# COMPACT_ATOMS: atom_id res chain seq x y z
N MET A 1 -20.66 12.20 -11.64
CA MET A 1 -19.58 11.59 -10.83
C MET A 1 -18.28 11.92 -11.52
N PRO A 2 -17.18 12.16 -10.78
CA PRO A 2 -15.88 12.38 -11.41
C PRO A 2 -15.44 11.14 -12.18
N ASP A 3 -14.64 11.35 -13.22
CA ASP A 3 -14.09 10.27 -14.03
C ASP A 3 -13.15 9.38 -13.18
N PRO A 4 -13.06 8.07 -13.47
CA PRO A 4 -12.18 7.19 -12.72
C PRO A 4 -10.71 7.62 -12.84
N ILE A 5 -9.98 7.61 -11.73
CA ILE A 5 -8.53 7.84 -11.72
C ILE A 5 -7.78 6.52 -11.70
N ILE A 6 -6.61 6.46 -12.34
CA ILE A 6 -5.73 5.29 -12.31
C ILE A 6 -4.46 5.69 -11.58
N LEU A 7 -4.22 5.01 -10.46
CA LEU A 7 -3.02 5.18 -9.66
C LEU A 7 -1.96 4.18 -10.11
N VAL A 8 -0.75 4.64 -10.39
CA VAL A 8 0.38 3.81 -10.84
C VAL A 8 1.37 3.65 -9.71
N LEU A 9 1.71 2.40 -9.37
CA LEU A 9 2.72 2.08 -8.37
C LEU A 9 4.09 1.91 -9.02
N THR A 10 5.06 2.73 -8.60
CA THR A 10 6.44 2.64 -9.10
C THR A 10 7.46 2.71 -7.95
N PRO A 11 8.24 1.63 -7.68
CA PRO A 11 8.10 0.30 -8.28
C PRO A 11 6.82 -0.43 -7.84
N ASP A 12 6.56 -1.60 -8.43
CA ASP A 12 5.53 -2.54 -7.95
C ASP A 12 6.00 -3.22 -6.64
N ASP A 13 6.10 -2.44 -5.56
CA ASP A 13 6.35 -2.88 -4.19
C ASP A 13 5.48 -2.07 -3.22
N PRO A 14 4.40 -2.64 -2.64
CA PRO A 14 3.48 -1.92 -1.75
C PRO A 14 4.17 -1.40 -0.47
N CYS A 15 5.39 -1.82 -0.17
CA CYS A 15 6.14 -1.36 1.00
C CYS A 15 7.13 -0.25 0.68
N ASN A 16 7.47 -0.03 -0.60
CA ASN A 16 8.44 0.96 -1.07
C ASN A 16 8.06 1.41 -2.49
N THR A 17 7.08 2.31 -2.60
CA THR A 17 6.54 2.75 -3.89
C THR A 17 6.13 4.21 -3.86
N THR A 18 6.25 4.88 -5.00
CA THR A 18 5.58 6.14 -5.27
C THR A 18 4.31 5.85 -6.05
N ILE A 19 3.20 6.41 -5.61
CA ILE A 19 1.88 6.26 -6.24
C ILE A 19 1.56 7.56 -6.99
N THR A 20 1.51 7.50 -8.31
CA THR A 20 1.23 8.66 -9.17
C THR A 20 -0.13 8.53 -9.87
N ASN A 21 -0.74 9.66 -10.19
CA ASN A 21 -1.89 9.70 -11.10
C ASN A 21 -1.41 9.44 -12.54
N SER A 22 -1.99 8.46 -13.24
CA SER A 22 -1.55 8.09 -14.59
C SER A 22 -1.74 9.19 -15.64
N GLU A 23 -2.70 10.10 -15.43
CA GLU A 23 -3.03 11.16 -16.39
C GLU A 23 -2.17 12.40 -16.17
N THR A 24 -1.95 12.79 -14.92
CA THR A 24 -1.24 14.04 -14.56
C THR A 24 0.23 13.81 -14.21
N ASP A 25 0.64 12.57 -13.96
CA ASP A 25 1.96 12.19 -13.40
C ASP A 25 2.24 12.81 -12.02
N GLU A 26 1.21 13.35 -11.36
CA GLU A 26 1.34 13.91 -10.02
C GLU A 26 1.52 12.80 -8.99
N VAL A 27 2.46 13.00 -8.08
CA VAL A 27 2.67 12.10 -6.93
C VAL A 27 1.57 12.35 -5.91
N LEU A 28 0.73 11.34 -5.70
CA LEU A 28 -0.36 11.40 -4.72
C LEU A 28 0.04 10.78 -3.39
N TYR A 29 0.88 9.74 -3.42
CA TYR A 29 1.40 9.12 -2.20
C TYR A 29 2.85 8.66 -2.35
N THR A 30 3.58 8.70 -1.23
CA THR A 30 4.87 8.05 -1.09
C THR A 30 4.81 7.03 0.04
N VAL A 31 5.21 5.80 -0.28
CA VAL A 31 5.24 4.67 0.66
C VAL A 31 6.66 4.20 0.81
N PHE A 32 7.13 4.08 2.04
CA PHE A 32 8.46 3.55 2.30
C PHE A 32 8.50 2.76 3.61
N THR A 33 9.39 1.78 3.67
CA THR A 33 9.61 0.96 4.86
C THR A 33 11.00 1.20 5.42
N GLU A 34 11.06 1.56 6.69
CA GLU A 34 12.30 1.79 7.42
C GLU A 34 12.37 0.92 8.67
N ARG A 35 13.56 0.85 9.29
CA ARG A 35 13.75 0.17 10.58
C ARG A 35 13.72 1.20 11.70
N ASP A 36 12.69 1.15 12.53
CA ASP A 36 12.52 1.95 13.74
C ASP A 36 12.71 1.05 14.97
N ASN A 37 13.78 1.27 15.74
CA ASN A 37 14.07 0.51 16.96
C ASN A 37 14.03 -1.03 16.76
N ASP A 38 14.68 -1.50 15.69
CA ASP A 38 14.72 -2.92 15.27
C ASP A 38 13.39 -3.51 14.78
N VAL A 39 12.36 -2.68 14.64
CA VAL A 39 11.06 -3.05 14.06
C VAL A 39 10.91 -2.42 12.69
N LEU A 40 10.50 -3.19 11.68
CA LEU A 40 10.15 -2.61 10.38
C LEU A 40 8.86 -1.80 10.50
N CYS A 41 8.88 -0.58 9.99
CA CYS A 41 7.75 0.34 9.98
C CYS A 41 7.54 0.82 8.55
N THR A 42 6.34 0.62 8.01
CA THR A 42 5.94 1.20 6.72
C THR A 42 5.14 2.46 6.99
N ARG A 43 5.46 3.55 6.28
CA ARG A 43 4.80 4.85 6.36
C ARG A 43 4.16 5.19 5.02
N VAL A 44 3.01 5.85 5.07
CA VAL A 44 2.30 6.36 3.90
C VAL A 44 2.15 7.87 4.08
N ASN A 45 2.78 8.63 3.18
CA ASN A 45 2.66 10.07 3.12
C ASN A 45 1.79 10.46 1.93
N ASN A 46 0.97 11.50 2.08
CA ASN A 46 0.26 12.12 0.96
C ASN A 46 1.19 13.02 0.11
N ASP A 47 0.61 13.71 -0.85
CA ASP A 47 1.24 14.69 -1.74
C ASP A 47 1.89 15.88 -1.00
N ASP A 48 1.30 16.31 0.10
CA ASP A 48 1.88 17.33 1.01
C ASP A 48 3.01 16.79 1.90
N ASN A 49 3.40 15.52 1.74
CA ASN A 49 4.36 14.83 2.59
C ASN A 49 3.92 14.72 4.07
N HIS A 50 2.61 14.82 4.34
CA HIS A 50 2.03 14.51 5.64
C HIS A 50 1.79 13.01 5.76
N GLU A 51 2.27 12.41 6.86
CA GLU A 51 2.01 11.00 7.14
C GLU A 51 0.51 10.80 7.45
N ILE A 52 -0.18 9.98 6.66
CA ILE A 52 -1.61 9.66 6.87
C ILE A 52 -1.78 8.37 7.67
N ALA A 53 -0.84 7.44 7.54
CA ALA A 53 -0.80 6.20 8.30
C ALA A 53 0.60 5.62 8.38
N ASN A 54 0.84 4.83 9.42
CA ASN A 54 2.02 3.97 9.52
C ASN A 54 1.64 2.63 10.13
N TRP A 55 2.43 1.58 9.85
CA TRP A 55 2.27 0.31 10.55
C TRP A 55 3.58 -0.37 10.88
N LYS A 56 3.65 -0.89 12.11
CA LYS A 56 4.77 -1.68 12.63
C LYS A 56 4.55 -3.14 12.31
N TRP A 57 5.58 -3.79 11.75
CA TRP A 57 5.50 -5.17 11.32
C TRP A 57 5.53 -6.10 12.52
N GLY A 58 4.50 -6.94 12.66
CA GLY A 58 4.31 -7.76 13.85
C GLY A 58 5.13 -9.05 13.90
N GLY A 59 5.78 -9.43 12.79
CA GLY A 59 6.49 -10.71 12.66
C GLY A 59 5.54 -11.89 12.85
N ASN A 60 5.50 -12.45 14.06
CA ASN A 60 4.57 -13.51 14.47
C ASN A 60 3.22 -12.98 15.00
N ARG A 61 3.09 -11.67 15.18
CA ARG A 61 1.85 -10.98 15.56
C ARG A 61 1.28 -10.25 14.35
N PRO A 62 -0.02 -9.88 14.37
CA PRO A 62 -0.55 -8.94 13.41
C PRO A 62 0.23 -7.63 13.42
N ASP A 63 0.33 -6.98 12.26
CA ASP A 63 0.88 -5.62 12.17
C ASP A 63 0.05 -4.66 13.01
N SER A 64 0.70 -3.63 13.56
CA SER A 64 0.04 -2.57 14.32
C SER A 64 -0.10 -1.34 13.43
N LEU A 65 -1.32 -1.03 13.00
CA LEU A 65 -1.67 0.13 12.17
C LEU A 65 -1.98 1.33 13.04
N THR A 66 -1.39 2.48 12.71
CA THR A 66 -1.71 3.78 13.31
C THR A 66 -2.25 4.71 12.23
N MET A 67 -3.44 5.25 12.45
CA MET A 67 -4.03 6.29 11.60
C MET A 67 -3.65 7.66 12.15
N THR A 68 -2.81 8.41 11.44
CA THR A 68 -2.19 9.63 11.99
C THR A 68 -3.22 10.69 12.34
N LYS A 69 -4.25 10.86 11.49
CA LYS A 69 -5.30 11.86 11.70
C LYS A 69 -6.11 11.64 13.00
N SER A 70 -6.37 10.39 13.37
CA SER A 70 -7.12 10.05 14.59
C SER A 70 -6.22 9.74 15.78
N GLY A 71 -4.93 9.45 15.55
CA GLY A 71 -4.00 8.95 16.56
C GLY A 71 -4.33 7.54 17.06
N ILE A 72 -5.30 6.86 16.45
CA ILE A 72 -5.74 5.53 16.87
C ILE A 72 -4.75 4.49 16.33
N THR A 73 -4.26 3.65 17.23
CA THR A 73 -3.45 2.47 16.89
C THR A 73 -4.25 1.20 17.15
N VAL A 74 -4.40 0.36 16.13
CA VAL A 74 -5.11 -0.92 16.18
C VAL A 74 -4.33 -2.01 15.44
N PRO A 75 -4.47 -3.29 15.80
CA PRO A 75 -4.00 -4.38 14.96
C PRO A 75 -4.61 -4.28 13.56
N ALA A 76 -3.81 -4.43 12.51
CA ALA A 76 -4.28 -4.36 11.12
C ALA A 76 -5.40 -5.36 10.82
N LYS A 77 -5.40 -6.52 11.49
CA LYS A 77 -6.46 -7.53 11.39
C LYS A 77 -7.80 -7.10 12.03
N GLU A 78 -7.76 -6.21 13.02
CA GLU A 78 -8.97 -5.65 13.62
C GLU A 78 -9.54 -4.53 12.73
N TRP A 79 -8.66 -3.75 12.09
CA TRP A 79 -9.09 -2.74 11.11
C TRP A 79 -9.60 -3.37 9.81
N LEU A 80 -8.92 -4.41 9.32
CA LEU A 80 -9.27 -5.21 8.15
C LEU A 80 -9.89 -6.54 8.58
N THR A 81 -11.19 -6.53 8.86
CA THR A 81 -11.92 -7.68 9.41
C THR A 81 -12.13 -8.76 8.33
N PRO A 82 -11.54 -9.96 8.47
CA PRO A 82 -11.78 -11.05 7.54
C PRO A 82 -13.22 -11.54 7.60
N SER A 83 -13.75 -11.98 6.45
CA SER A 83 -15.08 -12.60 6.39
C SER A 83 -15.17 -13.85 7.28
N SER A 84 -16.24 -13.95 8.07
CA SER A 84 -16.56 -15.13 8.89
C SER A 84 -17.09 -16.32 8.06
N VAL A 85 -17.49 -16.08 6.81
CA VAL A 85 -17.96 -17.11 5.89
C VAL A 85 -16.80 -18.02 5.46
N PRO A 86 -16.88 -19.36 5.66
CA PRO A 86 -15.85 -20.30 5.24
C PRO A 86 -15.53 -20.18 3.76
N PHE A 87 -14.24 -20.30 3.41
CA PHE A 87 -13.72 -20.21 2.03
C PHE A 87 -13.95 -18.86 1.31
N SER A 88 -14.45 -17.85 2.02
CA SER A 88 -14.47 -16.48 1.48
C SER A 88 -13.08 -15.86 1.63
N ASP A 89 -12.56 -15.35 0.53
CA ASP A 89 -11.32 -14.60 0.45
C ASP A 89 -11.56 -13.09 0.51
N ALA A 90 -12.50 -12.69 1.34
CA ALA A 90 -12.92 -11.31 1.44
C ALA A 90 -12.60 -10.72 2.81
N VAL A 91 -12.28 -9.44 2.80
CA VAL A 91 -11.89 -8.66 3.98
C VAL A 91 -12.63 -7.33 3.93
N SER A 92 -13.29 -6.98 5.02
CA SER A 92 -14.07 -5.75 5.13
C SER A 92 -13.37 -4.73 6.01
N PHE A 93 -13.65 -3.45 5.78
CA PHE A 93 -13.32 -2.36 6.69
C PHE A 93 -14.42 -1.31 6.67
N THR A 94 -14.43 -0.50 7.72
CA THR A 94 -15.44 0.52 7.97
C THR A 94 -14.79 1.90 7.91
N VAL A 95 -15.43 2.83 7.21
CA VAL A 95 -15.03 4.24 7.12
C VAL A 95 -16.07 5.08 7.83
N HIS A 96 -15.61 5.95 8.73
CA HIS A 96 -16.46 6.94 9.38
C HIS A 96 -16.28 8.29 8.68
N PHE A 97 -17.38 8.82 8.15
CA PHE A 97 -17.41 10.11 7.49
C PHE A 97 -17.69 11.24 8.49
N SER A 98 -17.31 12.48 8.13
CA SER A 98 -17.45 13.65 9.00
C SER A 98 -18.91 14.05 9.28
N ASP A 99 -19.85 13.58 8.47
CA ASP A 99 -21.29 13.77 8.61
C ASP A 99 -21.94 12.69 9.52
N ASN A 100 -21.12 11.92 10.25
CA ASN A 100 -21.51 10.76 11.05
C ASN A 100 -22.15 9.62 10.23
N GLN A 101 -21.98 9.59 8.90
CA GLN A 101 -22.29 8.39 8.13
C GLN A 101 -21.17 7.36 8.30
N GLU A 102 -21.55 6.10 8.16
CA GLU A 102 -20.63 4.97 8.19
C GLU A 102 -20.74 4.22 6.87
N GLY A 103 -19.62 4.10 6.16
CA GLY A 103 -19.50 3.31 4.93
C GLY A 103 -18.80 2.00 5.22
N ASN A 104 -19.44 0.89 4.90
CA ASN A 104 -18.81 -0.43 4.98
C ASN A 104 -18.36 -0.88 3.59
N TYR A 105 -17.08 -1.22 3.49
CA TYR A 105 -16.44 -1.60 2.23
C TYR A 105 -15.79 -2.96 2.34
N ARG A 106 -15.75 -3.69 1.23
CA ARG A 106 -15.28 -5.07 1.19
C ARG A 106 -14.33 -5.30 0.03
N TRP A 107 -13.09 -5.64 0.36
CA TRP A 107 -12.12 -6.22 -0.56
C TRP A 107 -12.45 -7.69 -0.81
N THR A 108 -12.38 -8.10 -2.07
CA THR A 108 -12.45 -9.50 -2.52
C THR A 108 -11.18 -9.86 -3.28
N GLY A 109 -10.94 -11.15 -3.50
CA GLY A 109 -9.74 -11.59 -4.23
C GLY A 109 -8.44 -11.50 -3.44
N THR A 110 -8.51 -11.58 -2.11
CA THR A 110 -7.32 -11.53 -1.24
C THR A 110 -6.48 -12.82 -1.29
N SER A 111 -6.99 -13.88 -1.92
CA SER A 111 -6.26 -15.13 -2.13
C SER A 111 -5.16 -15.00 -3.20
N PRO A 112 -4.09 -15.81 -3.12
CA PRO A 112 -3.05 -15.85 -4.15
C PRO A 112 -3.62 -16.07 -5.56
N GLY A 113 -3.10 -15.33 -6.54
CA GLY A 113 -3.49 -15.46 -7.95
C GLY A 113 -4.81 -14.75 -8.32
N LYS A 114 -5.52 -14.15 -7.37
CA LYS A 114 -6.70 -13.32 -7.64
C LYS A 114 -6.34 -11.83 -7.64
N GLN A 115 -7.21 -11.03 -8.24
CA GLN A 115 -7.10 -9.57 -8.27
C GLN A 115 -7.93 -8.98 -7.14
N LEU A 116 -7.40 -7.93 -6.50
CA LEU A 116 -8.11 -7.25 -5.42
C LEU A 116 -9.18 -6.34 -6.02
N GLU A 117 -10.41 -6.48 -5.56
CA GLU A 117 -11.53 -5.61 -5.93
C GLU A 117 -12.25 -5.11 -4.67
N LEU A 118 -12.53 -3.82 -4.60
CA LEU A 118 -13.27 -3.17 -3.53
C LEU A 118 -14.70 -2.88 -3.97
N ARG A 119 -15.66 -3.18 -3.11
CA ARG A 119 -17.09 -2.89 -3.32
C ARG A 119 -17.71 -2.33 -2.05
N GLY A 120 -18.78 -1.56 -2.18
CA GLY A 120 -19.64 -1.23 -1.04
C GLY A 120 -20.35 -2.49 -0.52
N GLU A 121 -20.58 -2.57 0.79
CA GLU A 121 -21.25 -3.74 1.38
C GLU A 121 -22.74 -3.83 0.98
N GLU A 122 -23.39 -2.68 0.82
CA GLU A 122 -24.76 -2.56 0.32
C GLU A 122 -24.83 -2.90 -1.18
N ASP A 123 -23.85 -2.46 -1.95
CA ASP A 123 -23.76 -2.69 -3.40
C ASP A 123 -22.63 -3.64 -3.79
N LYS A 124 -22.92 -4.93 -3.69
CA LYS A 124 -21.97 -6.00 -4.01
C LYS A 124 -21.70 -6.16 -5.50
N LYS A 125 -22.43 -5.44 -6.38
CA LYS A 125 -22.31 -5.59 -7.84
C LYS A 125 -21.34 -4.59 -8.43
N HIS A 126 -21.25 -3.39 -7.87
CA HIS A 126 -20.42 -2.32 -8.40
C HIS A 126 -19.07 -2.28 -7.70
N THR A 127 -18.01 -2.51 -8.48
CA THR A 127 -16.63 -2.36 -8.03
C THR A 127 -16.24 -0.90 -8.07
N ILE A 128 -15.77 -0.38 -6.94
CA ILE A 128 -15.35 1.02 -6.79
C ILE A 128 -13.83 1.18 -6.85
N ALA A 129 -13.07 0.12 -6.51
CA ALA A 129 -11.62 0.08 -6.72
C ALA A 129 -11.15 -1.29 -7.22
N PHE A 130 -10.14 -1.31 -8.08
CA PHE A 130 -9.62 -2.53 -8.69
C PHE A 130 -8.10 -2.47 -8.84
N PHE A 131 -7.40 -3.50 -8.37
CA PHE A 131 -5.94 -3.61 -8.51
C PHE A 131 -5.52 -4.60 -9.59
N LYS A 132 -4.65 -4.14 -10.48
CA LYS A 132 -3.97 -4.93 -11.48
C LYS A 132 -2.47 -4.97 -11.18
N SER A 133 -1.99 -6.14 -10.77
CA SER A 133 -0.55 -6.40 -10.58
C SER A 133 0.16 -6.58 -11.93
N ILE A 134 1.48 -6.39 -11.95
CA ILE A 134 2.32 -6.74 -13.10
C ILE A 134 2.33 -8.27 -13.24
N SER A 135 1.41 -8.81 -14.04
CA SER A 135 1.58 -10.15 -14.58
C SER A 135 2.86 -10.16 -15.42
N ARG A 136 3.68 -11.21 -15.30
CA ARG A 136 4.88 -11.38 -16.15
C ARG A 136 4.47 -11.15 -17.60
N PRO A 137 4.96 -10.10 -18.26
CA PRO A 137 4.59 -9.86 -19.65
C PRO A 137 5.07 -11.05 -20.50
N PRO A 138 4.35 -11.42 -21.56
CA PRO A 138 4.94 -12.18 -22.66
C PRO A 138 6.27 -11.52 -23.06
N LEU A 139 7.29 -12.31 -23.45
CA LEU A 139 8.67 -11.86 -23.70
C LEU A 139 8.80 -10.60 -24.59
N GLU A 140 7.75 -10.26 -25.35
CA GLU A 140 7.72 -9.20 -26.36
C GLU A 140 6.85 -7.99 -25.96
N SER A 141 6.25 -7.97 -24.77
CA SER A 141 5.43 -6.83 -24.32
C SER A 141 6.26 -5.83 -23.50
N ALA A 142 5.95 -4.54 -23.63
CA ALA A 142 6.44 -3.52 -22.71
C ALA A 142 6.15 -3.95 -21.25
N PRO A 143 7.05 -3.66 -20.30
CA PRO A 143 6.84 -4.00 -18.90
C PRO A 143 5.51 -3.40 -18.44
N GLY A 144 4.58 -4.25 -18.00
CA GLY A 144 3.33 -3.79 -17.42
C GLY A 144 3.61 -2.95 -16.17
N GLN A 145 2.71 -2.03 -15.85
CA GLN A 145 2.73 -1.28 -14.59
C GLN A 145 1.67 -1.84 -13.63
N ALA A 146 1.95 -1.79 -12.33
CA ALA A 146 0.97 -2.10 -11.31
C ALA A 146 0.05 -0.89 -11.13
N THR A 147 -1.26 -1.11 -11.23
CA THR A 147 -2.23 -0.01 -11.21
C THR A 147 -3.39 -0.29 -10.27
N LEU A 148 -3.82 0.73 -9.55
CA LEU A 148 -5.03 0.75 -8.73
C LEU A 148 -6.02 1.76 -9.33
N THR A 149 -7.12 1.27 -9.92
CA THR A 149 -8.15 2.11 -10.55
C THR A 149 -9.24 2.44 -9.53
N LEU A 150 -9.61 3.72 -9.40
CA LEU A 150 -10.60 4.22 -8.45
C LEU A 150 -11.74 4.93 -9.16
N THR A 151 -12.98 4.50 -8.94
CA THR A 151 -14.17 5.25 -9.38
C THR A 151 -14.35 6.52 -8.55
N GLY A 152 -15.28 7.39 -8.95
CA GLY A 152 -15.54 8.61 -8.20
C GLY A 152 -15.92 8.40 -6.73
N GLU A 153 -16.63 7.32 -6.41
CA GLU A 153 -16.94 6.96 -5.01
C GLU A 153 -15.68 6.59 -4.24
N ALA A 154 -14.78 5.78 -4.82
CA ALA A 154 -13.52 5.43 -4.18
C ALA A 154 -12.57 6.63 -4.02
N GLN A 155 -12.69 7.66 -4.86
CA GLN A 155 -11.93 8.90 -4.71
C GLN A 155 -12.31 9.67 -3.44
N GLU A 156 -13.57 9.60 -3.00
CA GLU A 156 -14.02 10.25 -1.76
C GLU A 156 -13.39 9.64 -0.50
N ILE A 157 -12.96 8.37 -0.59
CA ILE A 157 -12.31 7.61 0.49
C ILE A 157 -10.89 7.16 0.13
N MET A 158 -10.22 7.88 -0.77
CA MET A 158 -8.97 7.46 -1.41
C MET A 158 -7.89 7.01 -0.42
N ASP A 159 -7.66 7.79 0.65
CA ASP A 159 -6.69 7.44 1.70
C ASP A 159 -6.97 6.06 2.30
N MET A 160 -8.23 5.78 2.62
CA MET A 160 -8.64 4.51 3.22
C MET A 160 -8.48 3.35 2.23
N VAL A 161 -8.78 3.60 0.95
CA VAL A 161 -8.58 2.61 -0.13
C VAL A 161 -7.10 2.29 -0.28
N VAL A 162 -6.23 3.30 -0.33
CA VAL A 162 -4.78 3.14 -0.47
C VAL A 162 -4.21 2.38 0.73
N ILE A 163 -4.53 2.80 1.96
CA ILE A 163 -4.02 2.16 3.19
C ILE A 163 -4.45 0.69 3.26
N SER A 164 -5.74 0.39 3.03
CA SER A 164 -6.26 -0.98 3.05
C SER A 164 -5.67 -1.85 1.95
N PHE A 165 -5.53 -1.33 0.74
CA PHE A 165 -4.87 -2.00 -0.36
C PHE A 165 -3.41 -2.36 -0.02
N LEU A 166 -2.62 -1.41 0.48
CA LEU A 166 -1.19 -1.64 0.78
C LEU A 166 -1.01 -2.71 1.86
N LEU A 167 -1.82 -2.70 2.92
CA LEU A 167 -1.81 -3.72 3.97
C LEU A 167 -2.14 -5.11 3.43
N LEU A 168 -3.19 -5.22 2.62
CA LEU A 168 -3.59 -6.50 2.00
C LEU A 168 -2.52 -7.02 1.05
N GLU A 169 -1.96 -6.15 0.20
CA GLU A 169 -0.97 -6.52 -0.79
C GLU A 169 0.36 -6.92 -0.15
N LYS A 170 0.79 -6.21 0.90
CA LYS A 170 1.91 -6.62 1.75
C LYS A 170 1.68 -8.03 2.32
N GLY A 171 0.52 -8.27 2.94
CA GLY A 171 0.18 -9.56 3.53
C GLY A 171 0.24 -10.68 2.48
N ARG A 172 -0.33 -10.44 1.30
CA ARG A 172 -0.32 -11.37 0.17
C ARG A 172 1.10 -11.74 -0.27
N ARG A 173 1.99 -10.75 -0.42
CA ARG A 173 3.40 -10.97 -0.83
C ARG A 173 4.22 -11.67 0.22
N THR A 174 4.01 -11.35 1.49
CA THR A 174 4.70 -12.00 2.61
C THR A 174 4.33 -13.48 2.67
N ASN A 175 3.04 -13.80 2.56
CA ASN A 175 2.55 -15.18 2.54
C ASN A 175 3.06 -15.96 1.31
N ALA A 176 3.12 -15.32 0.14
CA ALA A 176 3.67 -15.93 -1.07
C ALA A 176 5.18 -16.24 -0.94
N ALA A 177 5.95 -15.35 -0.32
CA ALA A 177 7.38 -15.57 -0.08
C ALA A 177 7.62 -16.74 0.91
N THR A 178 6.81 -16.84 1.97
CA THR A 178 6.89 -17.96 2.92
C THR A 178 6.54 -19.29 2.28
N MET A 179 5.46 -19.35 1.49
CA MET A 179 5.01 -20.58 0.82
C MET A 179 5.92 -20.99 -0.34
N GLY A 180 6.44 -20.04 -1.11
CA GLY A 180 7.40 -20.30 -2.20
C GLY A 180 8.76 -20.79 -1.71
N GLY A 181 9.13 -20.48 -0.46
CA GLY A 181 10.37 -20.93 0.18
C GLY A 181 10.42 -22.42 0.52
N LEU A 182 9.30 -23.14 0.54
CA LEU A 182 9.25 -24.59 0.80
C LEU A 182 9.73 -25.45 -0.39
N THR A 183 10.11 -24.83 -1.51
CA THR A 183 10.74 -25.52 -2.64
C THR A 183 12.03 -24.83 -3.10
N ARG A 184 13.04 -24.78 -2.23
CA ARG A 184 14.46 -24.80 -2.65
C ARG A 184 15.41 -25.00 -1.46
N PRO A 185 16.27 -26.04 -1.45
CA PRO A 185 17.54 -25.94 -0.77
C PRO A 185 18.49 -25.17 -1.70
N ARG A 186 19.01 -24.01 -1.27
CA ARG A 186 20.25 -23.53 -1.87
C ARG A 186 21.11 -22.72 -0.89
N ALA A 187 22.17 -23.42 -0.48
CA ALA A 187 23.49 -22.97 -0.13
C ALA A 187 23.82 -21.48 -0.43
N GLY A 188 24.28 -20.81 0.63
CA GLY A 188 25.42 -19.89 0.63
C GLY A 188 25.47 -18.82 -0.47
N VAL A 189 24.97 -17.64 -0.15
CA VAL A 189 25.49 -16.39 -0.71
C VAL A 189 25.79 -15.45 0.45
N LYS A 190 27.07 -15.10 0.59
CA LYS A 190 27.57 -14.10 1.55
C LYS A 190 27.01 -12.74 1.16
N ALA A 191 26.50 -12.00 2.15
CA ALA A 191 26.12 -10.61 2.02
C ALA A 191 27.34 -9.76 1.65
N ALA A 192 27.22 -9.00 0.57
CA ALA A 192 28.10 -7.87 0.24
C ALA A 192 27.26 -6.59 0.35
N GLY A 193 27.90 -5.55 0.87
CA GLY A 193 27.28 -4.40 1.53
C GLY A 193 26.33 -3.55 0.68
N VAL A 194 25.30 -3.05 1.35
CA VAL A 194 24.51 -1.90 0.90
C VAL A 194 24.85 -0.75 1.84
N GLY A 195 25.65 0.18 1.33
CA GLY A 195 26.12 1.32 2.12
C GLY A 195 26.62 2.44 1.23
N GLU A 196 25.90 2.79 0.15
CA GLU A 196 26.28 3.96 -0.66
C GLU A 196 25.16 4.46 -1.59
N LEU A 197 23.96 4.79 -1.08
CA LEU A 197 22.98 5.59 -1.84
C LEU A 197 22.28 6.69 -1.01
N ALA A 198 22.51 6.76 0.31
CA ALA A 198 21.94 7.81 1.16
C ALA A 198 22.77 9.11 1.22
N ARG A 199 23.83 9.25 0.40
CA ARG A 199 24.80 10.36 0.53
C ARG A 199 24.67 11.46 -0.53
N VAL A 200 23.81 11.32 -1.53
CA VAL A 200 23.69 12.33 -2.61
C VAL A 200 22.59 13.37 -2.35
N PHE A 201 21.69 13.14 -1.39
CA PHE A 201 20.56 14.07 -1.16
C PHE A 201 20.78 15.11 -0.04
N LEU A 202 21.90 15.08 0.69
CA LEU A 202 22.16 16.01 1.80
C LEU A 202 23.28 17.04 1.60
N GLU A 203 23.98 17.05 0.45
CA GLU A 203 25.03 18.06 0.18
C GLU A 203 24.57 19.27 -0.65
N GLY A 204 23.27 19.35 -1.00
CA GLY A 204 22.71 20.44 -1.79
C GLY A 204 22.24 21.69 -1.01
N ILE A 205 22.14 21.63 0.32
CA ILE A 205 21.45 22.67 1.13
C ILE A 205 22.41 23.57 1.93
N ILE A 206 23.73 23.38 1.84
CA ILE A 206 24.73 24.19 2.58
C ILE A 206 25.56 25.10 1.66
N LYS A 207 24.96 25.77 0.66
CA LYS A 207 25.69 26.70 -0.22
C LYS A 207 25.02 28.03 -0.57
N SER A 208 23.96 28.47 0.11
CA SER A 208 23.48 29.86 -0.05
C SER A 208 23.03 30.48 1.27
N GLY A 209 23.97 31.10 1.99
CA GLY A 209 23.62 31.92 3.15
C GLY A 209 24.84 32.53 3.80
N GLY A 210 25.24 33.73 3.34
CA GLY A 210 26.18 34.55 4.10
C GLY A 210 26.98 35.55 3.28
N HIS A 211 26.38 36.70 2.96
CA HIS A 211 27.12 37.96 2.81
C HIS A 211 26.21 39.14 3.13
N ILE A 212 26.28 39.63 4.37
CA ILE A 212 25.97 41.01 4.74
C ILE A 212 27.04 41.43 5.76
N VAL A 213 27.97 42.26 5.31
CA VAL A 213 28.53 43.41 6.05
C VAL A 213 28.76 44.50 5.02
#